data_AF-A0A4R8VBM2-F1
#
_entry.id   AF-A0A4R8VBM2-F1
#
_cell.length_a   1.000
_cell.length_b   1.000
_cell.length_c   1.000
_cell.angle_alpha   90.00
_cell.angle_beta   90.00
_cell.angle_gamma   90.00
#
_symmetry.space_group_name_H-M   'P 1'
#
loop_
_entity.id
_entity.type
_entity.pdbx_description
1 polymer ?
#
loop_
_entity_poly.entity_id
_entity_poly.type
_entity_poly.pdbx_seq_one_letter_code
_entity_poly.pdbx_strand_id
1 'polypeptide(L)'
;MTNGDSSAGASARREYDRRKAKDEAKIRASWGRFGNIAVALTPERTSTRVWSTGADGEARVGARLDSIASDSIRVLHDRRIPRTKANIDHLAVTPSGVWVIDAKKYSGAPSLRVEGGFLRPRVEKLIVGGRDRSKLVDGVLWQIERVREVAPDVPVRGILCFVESDWPLLAGPFRVNGVEVLWPKKLAGRLKESAAGQVDVAAMAELLAARFRAA
;
A
#
# COMPACT_ATOMS: atom_id res chain seq x y z
N MET A 1 -1.98 17.51 25.13
CA MET A 1 -0.59 17.82 24.72
C MET A 1 0.17 16.50 24.84
N THR A 2 0.57 15.75 23.81
CA THR A 2 1.11 16.06 22.48
C THR A 2 0.44 15.18 21.40
N ASN A 3 -0.01 15.78 20.30
CA ASN A 3 -0.48 15.05 19.11
C ASN A 3 0.69 14.29 18.48
N GLY A 4 0.57 12.97 18.39
CA GLY A 4 1.55 12.10 17.75
C GLY A 4 1.39 12.11 16.23
N ASP A 5 1.80 13.20 15.59
CA ASP A 5 1.99 13.24 14.13
C ASP A 5 3.19 12.36 13.78
N SER A 6 2.93 11.08 13.50
CA SER A 6 3.93 10.20 12.90
C SER A 6 4.05 10.57 11.42
N SER A 7 5.10 11.32 11.06
CA SER A 7 5.46 11.60 9.67
C SER A 7 5.60 10.28 8.88
N ALA A 8 5.02 10.22 7.68
CA ALA A 8 5.18 9.09 6.77
C ALA A 8 6.67 8.68 6.64
N GLY A 9 6.98 7.40 6.90
CA GLY A 9 8.32 6.82 6.69
C GLY A 9 9.31 6.83 7.87
N ALA A 10 8.99 7.42 9.03
CA ALA A 10 9.92 7.46 10.17
C ALA A 10 10.18 6.08 10.81
N SER A 11 9.18 5.22 10.83
CA SER A 11 9.21 3.80 11.22
C SER A 11 9.92 2.93 10.18
N ALA A 12 9.67 3.20 8.89
CA ALA A 12 10.31 2.52 7.77
C ALA A 12 11.83 2.72 7.79
N ARG A 13 12.32 3.92 8.10
CA ARG A 13 13.77 4.22 8.22
C ARG A 13 14.42 3.48 9.40
N ARG A 14 13.76 3.41 10.56
CA ARG A 14 14.30 2.76 11.76
C ARG A 14 14.32 1.24 11.66
N GLU A 15 13.28 0.64 11.08
CA GLU A 15 13.26 -0.80 10.81
C GLU A 15 14.20 -1.16 9.63
N TYR A 16 14.37 -0.25 8.66
CA TYR A 16 15.37 -0.32 7.57
C TYR A 16 16.79 -0.43 8.12
N ASP A 17 17.19 0.47 9.02
CA ASP A 17 18.54 0.45 9.61
C ASP A 17 18.76 -0.81 10.47
N ARG A 18 17.74 -1.24 11.23
CA ARG A 18 17.83 -2.42 12.10
C ARG A 18 17.93 -3.74 11.35
N ARG A 19 17.18 -3.91 10.25
CA ARG A 19 17.21 -5.15 9.45
C ARG A 19 18.44 -5.23 8.56
N LYS A 20 18.92 -4.09 8.05
CA LYS A 20 20.20 -3.98 7.32
C LYS A 20 21.37 -4.46 8.17
N ALA A 21 21.46 -3.99 9.43
CA ALA A 21 22.52 -4.43 10.35
C ALA A 21 22.48 -5.95 10.63
N LYS A 22 21.29 -6.55 10.70
CA LYS A 22 21.11 -7.98 10.99
C LYS A 22 21.47 -8.87 9.80
N ASP A 23 21.19 -8.43 8.57
CA ASP A 23 21.53 -9.18 7.36
C ASP A 23 23.02 -9.03 7.01
N GLU A 24 23.63 -7.85 7.23
CA GLU A 24 25.09 -7.66 7.10
C GLU A 24 25.90 -8.52 8.10
N ALA A 25 25.38 -8.72 9.32
CA ALA A 25 25.99 -9.59 10.31
C ALA A 25 25.91 -11.07 9.90
N LYS A 26 24.79 -11.51 9.30
CA LYS A 26 24.63 -12.88 8.79
C LYS A 26 25.52 -13.18 7.59
N ILE A 27 25.70 -12.22 6.69
CA ILE A 27 26.58 -12.36 5.51
C ILE A 27 28.05 -12.43 5.94
N ARG A 28 28.47 -11.63 6.93
CA ARG A 28 29.83 -11.73 7.50
C ARG A 28 30.07 -13.04 8.25
N ALA A 29 29.08 -13.52 8.99
CA ALA A 29 29.18 -14.80 9.70
C ALA A 29 29.21 -16.01 8.76
N SER A 30 28.60 -15.92 7.56
CA SER A 30 28.56 -17.03 6.61
C SER A 30 29.82 -17.15 5.74
N TRP A 31 30.77 -16.20 5.82
CA TRP A 31 31.99 -16.21 5.02
C TRP A 31 33.25 -16.09 5.90
N GLY A 32 33.66 -17.23 6.46
CA GLY A 32 35.00 -17.42 7.04
C GLY A 32 36.06 -17.74 5.97
N ARG A 33 37.30 -17.31 6.25
CA ARG A 33 38.66 -17.60 5.70
C ARG A 33 38.92 -17.87 4.20
N PHE A 34 37.93 -18.03 3.31
CA PHE A 34 38.17 -18.21 1.86
C PHE A 34 37.90 -16.93 1.06
N GLY A 35 38.49 -15.83 1.50
CA GLY A 35 38.56 -14.58 0.75
C GLY A 35 39.70 -14.65 -0.28
N ASN A 36 39.40 -14.39 -1.55
CA ASN A 36 40.20 -13.54 -2.47
C ASN A 36 39.88 -13.68 -3.98
N ILE A 37 38.87 -14.45 -4.45
CA ILE A 37 38.60 -14.57 -5.91
C ILE A 37 37.15 -14.26 -6.36
N ALA A 38 36.20 -13.93 -5.49
CA ALA A 38 34.80 -13.76 -5.89
C ALA A 38 34.23 -12.34 -5.69
N VAL A 39 34.92 -11.30 -6.20
CA VAL A 39 34.38 -9.92 -6.20
C VAL A 39 33.88 -9.46 -7.58
N ALA A 40 34.16 -10.19 -8.67
CA ALA A 40 33.91 -9.67 -10.03
C ALA A 40 32.70 -10.25 -10.79
N LEU A 41 31.96 -11.24 -10.27
CA LEU A 41 30.93 -11.95 -11.06
C LEU A 41 29.58 -12.20 -10.36
N THR A 42 29.25 -11.43 -9.34
CA THR A 42 27.87 -11.34 -8.87
C THR A 42 27.33 -9.96 -9.23
N PRO A 43 26.31 -9.85 -10.11
CA PRO A 43 25.61 -8.59 -10.26
C PRO A 43 25.08 -8.20 -8.89
N GLU A 44 25.47 -7.00 -8.45
CA GLU A 44 25.10 -6.40 -7.18
C GLU A 44 23.58 -6.59 -6.95
N ARG A 45 23.26 -7.30 -5.86
CA ARG A 45 21.93 -7.86 -5.62
C ARG A 45 20.88 -6.76 -5.52
N THR A 46 19.85 -6.92 -6.35
CA THR A 46 18.53 -6.29 -6.47
C THR A 46 17.81 -5.81 -5.18
N SER A 47 18.27 -6.10 -3.95
CA SER A 47 17.51 -5.80 -2.73
C SER A 47 17.48 -4.31 -2.40
N THR A 48 18.58 -3.57 -2.51
CA THR A 48 18.63 -2.16 -2.11
C THR A 48 17.83 -1.26 -3.04
N ARG A 49 17.85 -1.54 -4.35
CA ARG A 49 17.16 -0.76 -5.40
C ARG A 49 15.65 -1.04 -5.42
N VAL A 50 15.23 -2.27 -5.16
CA VAL A 50 13.80 -2.62 -4.99
C VAL A 50 13.25 -2.01 -3.69
N TRP A 51 14.07 -1.91 -2.63
CA TRP A 51 13.65 -1.34 -1.34
C TRP A 51 13.59 0.19 -1.34
N SER A 52 14.52 0.89 -1.99
CA SER A 52 14.40 2.35 -2.19
C SER A 52 13.19 2.70 -3.04
N THR A 53 12.93 1.87 -4.07
CA THR A 53 11.79 2.01 -4.98
C THR A 53 10.46 1.88 -4.22
N GLY A 54 10.30 0.90 -3.33
CA GLY A 54 9.09 0.76 -2.51
C GLY A 54 8.79 2.00 -1.66
N ALA A 55 9.77 2.46 -0.88
CA ALA A 55 9.62 3.60 0.01
C ALA A 55 9.30 4.93 -0.72
N ASP A 56 9.87 5.14 -1.91
CA ASP A 56 9.56 6.32 -2.73
C ASP A 56 8.10 6.34 -3.19
N GLY A 57 7.53 5.17 -3.51
CA GLY A 57 6.14 5.03 -3.93
C GLY A 57 5.17 5.39 -2.82
N GLU A 58 5.38 4.81 -1.64
CA GLU A 58 4.62 5.10 -0.42
C GLU A 58 4.72 6.57 -0.02
N ALA A 59 5.92 7.17 -0.08
CA ALA A 59 6.11 8.58 0.24
C ALA A 59 5.35 9.53 -0.70
N ARG A 60 5.31 9.21 -2.01
CA ARG A 60 4.57 10.02 -2.99
C ARG A 60 3.05 9.92 -2.81
N VAL A 61 2.53 8.72 -2.52
CA VAL A 61 1.11 8.55 -2.21
C VAL A 61 0.76 9.25 -0.89
N GLY A 62 1.60 9.07 0.14
CA GLY A 62 1.47 9.74 1.44
C GLY A 62 1.39 11.25 1.30
N ALA A 63 2.38 11.88 0.64
CA ALA A 63 2.39 13.32 0.43
C ALA A 63 1.15 13.82 -0.34
N ARG A 64 0.63 13.03 -1.28
CA ARG A 64 -0.61 13.38 -1.99
C ARG A 64 -1.83 13.29 -1.08
N LEU A 65 -1.91 12.28 -0.22
CA LEU A 65 -2.98 12.14 0.76
C LEU A 65 -2.93 13.26 1.81
N ASP A 66 -1.74 13.61 2.30
CA ASP A 66 -1.52 14.73 3.23
C ASP A 66 -2.02 16.05 2.62
N SER A 67 -1.74 16.27 1.33
CA SER A 67 -2.16 17.50 0.63
C SER A 67 -3.69 17.69 0.50
N ILE A 68 -4.47 16.65 0.79
CA ILE A 68 -5.94 16.69 0.74
C ILE A 68 -6.58 16.41 2.10
N ALA A 69 -5.79 16.17 3.14
CA ALA A 69 -6.29 15.92 4.47
C ALA A 69 -7.05 17.13 5.01
N SER A 70 -8.15 16.88 5.69
CA SER A 70 -9.07 17.88 6.22
C SER A 70 -9.95 17.26 7.32
N ASP A 71 -10.87 18.04 7.87
CA ASP A 71 -11.87 17.52 8.83
C ASP A 71 -12.78 16.45 8.20
N SER A 72 -13.01 16.53 6.89
CA SER A 72 -13.79 15.54 6.13
C SER A 72 -12.92 14.43 5.51
N ILE A 73 -11.59 14.51 5.59
CA ILE A 73 -10.68 13.49 5.06
C ILE A 73 -9.53 13.30 6.05
N ARG A 74 -9.63 12.28 6.90
CA ARG A 74 -8.55 11.93 7.84
C ARG A 74 -7.72 10.78 7.28
N VAL A 75 -6.40 10.91 7.34
CA VAL A 75 -5.46 9.93 6.80
C VAL A 75 -4.59 9.36 7.92
N LEU A 76 -4.38 8.04 7.93
CA LEU A 76 -3.51 7.33 8.86
C LEU A 76 -2.51 6.50 8.06
N HIS A 77 -1.21 6.79 8.18
CA HIS A 77 -0.16 6.11 7.41
C HIS A 77 0.54 5.03 8.20
N ASP A 78 0.95 3.93 7.58
CA ASP A 78 1.79 2.88 8.16
C ASP A 78 1.23 2.33 9.48
N ARG A 79 0.08 1.67 9.37
CA ARG A 79 -0.71 1.17 10.50
C ARG A 79 -0.47 -0.32 10.70
N ARG A 80 0.08 -0.72 11.85
CA ARG A 80 0.38 -2.13 12.15
C ARG A 80 -0.90 -2.95 12.26
N ILE A 81 -0.92 -4.13 11.63
CA ILE A 81 -2.02 -5.07 11.77
C ILE A 81 -1.76 -5.98 12.99
N PRO A 82 -2.61 -5.94 14.02
CA PRO A 82 -2.40 -6.67 15.27
C PRO A 82 -2.22 -8.18 15.05
N ARG A 83 -1.29 -8.76 15.83
CA ARG A 83 -0.90 -10.19 15.75
C ARG A 83 -0.21 -10.59 14.43
N THR A 84 0.20 -9.64 13.60
CA THR A 84 0.95 -9.90 12.37
C THR A 84 2.19 -9.03 12.27
N LYS A 85 3.05 -9.30 11.29
CA LYS A 85 4.17 -8.43 10.92
C LYS A 85 3.83 -7.47 9.78
N ALA A 86 2.58 -7.48 9.30
CA ALA A 86 2.12 -6.67 8.19
C ALA A 86 1.60 -5.32 8.67
N ASN A 87 1.72 -4.32 7.81
CA ASN A 87 1.18 -2.99 8.00
C ASN A 87 0.18 -2.69 6.87
N ILE A 88 -0.71 -1.73 7.12
CA ILE A 88 -1.53 -1.08 6.10
C ILE A 88 -0.80 0.21 5.73
N ASP A 89 -0.46 0.37 4.45
CA ASP A 89 0.31 1.53 3.97
C ASP A 89 -0.42 2.82 4.31
N HIS A 90 -1.69 2.96 3.89
CA HIS A 90 -2.52 4.10 4.24
C HIS A 90 -3.98 3.69 4.47
N LEU A 91 -4.58 4.29 5.50
CA LEU A 91 -6.03 4.35 5.69
C LEU A 91 -6.49 5.78 5.45
N ALA A 92 -7.58 5.96 4.73
CA ALA A 92 -8.30 7.23 4.70
C ALA A 92 -9.73 7.05 5.20
N VAL A 93 -10.22 8.00 5.97
CA VAL A 93 -11.59 8.06 6.48
C VAL A 93 -12.26 9.27 5.85
N THR A 94 -13.45 9.05 5.31
CA THR A 94 -14.30 10.06 4.67
C THR A 94 -15.73 9.89 5.18
N PRO A 95 -16.65 10.86 5.02
CA PRO A 95 -18.05 10.71 5.39
C PRO A 95 -18.72 9.48 4.76
N SER A 96 -18.26 9.06 3.58
CA SER A 96 -18.78 7.90 2.86
C SER A 96 -18.21 6.54 3.31
N GLY A 97 -17.22 6.51 4.21
CA GLY A 97 -16.57 5.28 4.66
C GLY A 97 -15.06 5.31 4.79
N VAL A 98 -14.49 4.13 4.98
CA VAL A 98 -13.05 3.89 5.17
C VAL A 98 -12.43 3.32 3.88
N TRP A 99 -11.22 3.76 3.58
CA TRP A 99 -10.46 3.39 2.40
C TRP A 99 -9.13 2.77 2.80
N VAL A 100 -8.92 1.52 2.43
CA VAL A 100 -7.63 0.83 2.53
C VAL A 100 -6.85 1.09 1.25
N ILE A 101 -5.70 1.74 1.36
CA ILE A 101 -4.92 2.19 0.20
C ILE A 101 -3.52 1.58 0.32
N ASP A 102 -3.18 0.76 -0.68
CA ASP A 102 -1.87 0.13 -0.81
C ASP A 102 -1.13 0.79 -1.99
N ALA A 103 0.09 1.29 -1.71
CA ALA A 103 0.89 2.02 -2.68
C ALA A 103 1.83 1.04 -3.38
N LYS A 104 1.91 1.13 -4.71
CA LYS A 104 2.76 0.24 -5.50
C LYS A 104 3.53 0.99 -6.58
N LYS A 105 4.82 0.67 -6.67
CA LYS A 105 5.72 1.19 -7.70
C LYS A 105 6.10 0.03 -8.61
N TYR A 106 5.48 -0.01 -9.79
CA TYR A 106 5.77 -0.98 -10.84
C TYR A 106 5.93 -0.24 -12.17
N SER A 107 6.84 -0.73 -12.99
CA SER A 107 6.94 -0.37 -14.40
C SER A 107 5.86 -1.08 -15.23
N GLY A 108 5.33 -0.41 -16.24
CA GLY A 108 4.30 -0.93 -17.14
C GLY A 108 2.87 -0.66 -16.65
N ALA A 109 1.96 -0.48 -17.61
CA ALA A 109 0.56 -0.16 -17.36
C ALA A 109 -0.17 -1.29 -16.60
N PRO A 110 -0.89 -0.99 -15.50
CA PRO A 110 -1.85 -1.91 -14.93
C PRO A 110 -3.06 -2.04 -15.85
N SER A 111 -3.60 -3.25 -15.97
CA SER A 111 -4.77 -3.55 -16.80
C SER A 111 -5.59 -4.69 -16.18
N LEU A 112 -6.90 -4.67 -16.45
CA LEU A 112 -7.81 -5.76 -16.13
C LEU A 112 -7.76 -6.80 -17.25
N ARG A 113 -7.59 -8.07 -16.91
CA ARG A 113 -7.85 -9.20 -17.79
C ARG A 113 -8.98 -10.03 -17.20
N VAL A 114 -10.06 -10.20 -17.96
CA VAL A 114 -11.18 -11.07 -17.59
C VAL A 114 -11.00 -12.39 -18.34
N GLU A 115 -10.94 -13.49 -17.60
CA GLU A 115 -10.92 -14.85 -18.13
C GLU A 115 -12.20 -15.60 -17.70
N GLY A 116 -12.55 -16.66 -18.40
CA GLY A 116 -13.80 -17.40 -18.15
C GLY A 116 -15.02 -16.72 -18.77
N GLY A 117 -16.21 -17.22 -18.45
CA GLY A 117 -17.47 -16.78 -19.07
C GLY A 117 -18.52 -17.89 -19.06
N PHE A 118 -19.23 -18.07 -20.18
CA PHE A 118 -20.45 -18.88 -20.27
C PHE A 118 -20.33 -20.32 -19.74
N LEU A 119 -19.13 -20.92 -19.77
CA LEU A 119 -18.87 -22.31 -19.37
C LEU A 119 -17.84 -22.47 -18.22
N ARG A 120 -17.22 -21.38 -17.76
CA ARG A 120 -16.16 -21.42 -16.74
C ARG A 120 -16.30 -20.21 -15.82
N PRO A 121 -16.05 -20.33 -14.50
CA PRO A 121 -16.14 -19.20 -13.59
C PRO A 121 -15.39 -17.98 -14.13
N ARG A 122 -16.05 -16.82 -14.10
CA ARG A 122 -15.43 -15.55 -14.48
C ARG A 122 -14.36 -15.21 -13.44
N VAL A 123 -13.14 -14.95 -13.90
CA VAL A 123 -12.00 -14.59 -13.08
C VAL A 123 -11.45 -13.25 -13.56
N GLU A 124 -11.36 -12.28 -12.66
CA GLU A 124 -10.70 -11.00 -12.93
C GLU A 124 -9.26 -11.06 -12.45
N LYS A 125 -8.33 -10.70 -13.33
CA LYS A 125 -6.90 -10.66 -13.05
C LYS A 125 -6.35 -9.26 -13.21
N LEU A 126 -5.47 -8.88 -12.29
CA LEU A 126 -4.66 -7.67 -12.42
C LEU A 126 -3.39 -8.01 -13.18
N ILE A 127 -3.22 -7.43 -14.36
CA ILE A 127 -2.00 -7.58 -15.16
C ILE A 127 -1.18 -6.28 -15.08
N VAL A 128 0.09 -6.36 -14.72
CA VAL A 128 1.01 -5.21 -14.68
C VAL A 128 2.29 -5.58 -15.41
N GLY A 129 2.65 -4.82 -16.45
CA GLY A 129 3.82 -5.12 -17.29
C GLY A 129 3.77 -6.54 -17.88
N GLY A 130 2.58 -6.99 -18.28
CA GLY A 130 2.36 -8.32 -18.87
C GLY A 130 2.34 -9.49 -17.88
N ARG A 131 2.51 -9.25 -16.57
CA ARG A 131 2.53 -10.31 -15.53
C ARG A 131 1.27 -10.26 -14.68
N ASP A 132 0.78 -11.44 -14.28
CA ASP A 132 -0.29 -11.57 -13.29
C ASP A 132 0.19 -11.11 -11.90
N ARG A 133 -0.50 -10.11 -11.36
CA ARG A 133 -0.28 -9.49 -10.05
C ARG A 133 -1.52 -9.53 -9.17
N SER A 134 -2.43 -10.48 -9.40
CA SER A 134 -3.68 -10.61 -8.64
C SER A 134 -3.46 -10.80 -7.13
N LYS A 135 -2.29 -11.31 -6.71
CA LYS A 135 -1.88 -11.35 -5.29
C LYS A 135 -1.87 -9.98 -4.59
N LEU A 136 -1.69 -8.88 -5.33
CA LEU A 136 -1.81 -7.53 -4.76
C LEU A 136 -3.25 -7.22 -4.37
N VAL A 137 -4.21 -7.64 -5.21
CA VAL A 137 -5.64 -7.50 -4.96
C VAL A 137 -6.03 -8.33 -3.74
N ASP A 138 -5.56 -9.58 -3.66
CA ASP A 138 -5.79 -10.47 -2.51
C ASP A 138 -5.27 -9.86 -1.19
N GLY A 139 -4.09 -9.20 -1.25
CA GLY A 139 -3.51 -8.50 -0.10
C GLY A 139 -4.39 -7.36 0.41
N VAL A 140 -4.90 -6.52 -0.50
CA VAL A 140 -5.83 -5.42 -0.14
C VAL A 140 -7.15 -5.96 0.38
N LEU A 141 -7.72 -6.99 -0.24
CA LEU A 141 -8.96 -7.64 0.24
C LEU A 141 -8.77 -8.18 1.66
N TRP A 142 -7.64 -8.83 1.94
CA TRP A 142 -7.33 -9.29 3.30
C TRP A 142 -7.23 -8.15 4.31
N GLN A 143 -6.64 -7.00 3.93
CA GLN A 143 -6.59 -5.81 4.79
C GLN A 143 -7.98 -5.20 5.02
N ILE A 144 -8.83 -5.15 3.99
CA ILE A 144 -10.23 -4.72 4.12
C ILE A 144 -10.94 -5.54 5.19
N GLU A 145 -10.80 -6.87 5.19
CA GLU A 145 -11.43 -7.72 6.19
C GLU A 145 -10.92 -7.41 7.61
N ARG A 146 -9.64 -7.08 7.78
CA ARG A 146 -9.12 -6.65 9.09
C ARG A 146 -9.75 -5.33 9.54
N VAL A 147 -9.99 -4.39 8.64
CA VAL A 147 -10.62 -3.10 8.95
C VAL A 147 -12.11 -3.28 9.24
N ARG A 148 -12.81 -4.16 8.51
CA ARG A 148 -14.23 -4.49 8.75
C ARG A 148 -14.49 -5.10 10.12
N GLU A 149 -13.56 -5.87 10.66
CA GLU A 149 -13.64 -6.38 12.05
C GLU A 149 -13.72 -5.24 13.09
N VAL A 150 -13.29 -4.03 12.74
CA VAL A 150 -13.22 -2.86 13.63
C VAL A 150 -14.35 -1.88 13.38
N ALA A 151 -14.77 -1.77 12.11
CA ALA A 151 -15.81 -0.87 11.66
C ALA A 151 -16.86 -1.65 10.83
N PRO A 152 -17.63 -2.55 11.47
CA PRO A 152 -18.54 -3.47 10.76
C PRO A 152 -19.68 -2.76 10.03
N ASP A 153 -20.14 -1.63 10.55
CA ASP A 153 -21.29 -0.88 10.01
C ASP A 153 -20.88 0.23 9.02
N VAL A 154 -19.59 0.33 8.71
CA VAL A 154 -19.05 1.36 7.83
C VAL A 154 -18.59 0.75 6.50
N PRO A 155 -18.93 1.34 5.35
CA PRO A 155 -18.40 0.89 4.07
C PRO A 155 -16.86 0.94 4.06
N VAL A 156 -16.23 -0.21 3.87
CA VAL A 156 -14.77 -0.33 3.68
C VAL A 156 -14.48 -0.68 2.22
N ARG A 157 -13.63 0.12 1.58
CA ARG A 157 -13.24 -0.02 0.16
C ARG A 157 -11.72 -0.12 0.03
N GLY A 158 -11.25 -0.92 -0.94
CA GLY A 158 -9.83 -1.10 -1.22
C GLY A 158 -9.37 -0.36 -2.47
N ILE A 159 -8.16 0.17 -2.41
CA ILE A 159 -7.49 0.84 -3.52
C ILE A 159 -6.05 0.32 -3.66
N LEU A 160 -5.68 -0.05 -4.88
CA LEU A 160 -4.29 -0.18 -5.30
C LEU A 160 -3.87 1.07 -6.07
N CYS A 161 -2.94 1.84 -5.50
CA CYS A 161 -2.46 3.08 -6.09
C CYS A 161 -1.08 2.89 -6.74
N PHE A 162 -1.04 2.93 -8.08
CA PHE A 162 0.21 2.78 -8.84
C PHE A 162 0.83 4.15 -9.17
N VAL A 163 2.09 4.36 -8.75
CA VAL A 163 2.76 5.69 -8.78
C VAL A 163 3.58 5.94 -10.05
N GLU A 164 4.19 4.90 -10.63
CA GLU A 164 5.10 4.99 -11.79
C GLU A 164 4.68 4.10 -12.96
N SER A 165 3.40 3.77 -13.04
CA SER A 165 2.92 3.00 -14.17
C SER A 165 2.64 3.89 -15.36
N ASP A 166 2.98 3.39 -16.55
CA ASP A 166 2.72 4.02 -17.84
C ASP A 166 1.23 3.94 -18.20
N TRP A 167 0.37 4.62 -17.42
CA TRP A 167 -1.07 4.66 -17.71
C TRP A 167 -1.29 5.23 -19.11
N PRO A 168 -1.92 4.49 -20.04
CA PRO A 168 -2.29 5.05 -21.33
C PRO A 168 -3.17 6.29 -21.13
N LEU A 169 -3.00 7.32 -21.96
CA LEU A 169 -3.75 8.59 -21.84
C LEU A 169 -5.28 8.40 -21.81
N LEU A 170 -5.78 7.34 -22.44
CA LEU A 170 -7.20 6.97 -22.50
C LEU A 170 -7.60 5.89 -21.48
N ALA A 171 -6.66 5.32 -20.74
CA ALA A 171 -6.97 4.33 -19.71
C ALA A 171 -7.48 5.02 -18.44
N GLY A 172 -8.74 4.73 -18.10
CA GLY A 172 -9.34 5.16 -16.84
C GLY A 172 -8.97 4.25 -15.67
N PRO A 173 -9.33 4.65 -14.43
CA PRO A 173 -9.30 3.74 -13.31
C PRO A 173 -10.23 2.54 -13.58
N PHE A 174 -9.91 1.38 -13.04
CA PHE A 174 -10.72 0.18 -13.20
C PHE A 174 -10.81 -0.58 -11.87
N ARG A 175 -11.58 -1.67 -11.85
CA ARG A 175 -11.71 -2.53 -10.68
C ARG A 175 -11.27 -3.96 -11.00
N VAL A 176 -10.70 -4.63 -10.02
CA VAL A 176 -10.43 -6.07 -10.05
C VAL A 176 -10.96 -6.66 -8.74
N ASN A 177 -11.94 -7.55 -8.82
CA ASN A 177 -12.59 -8.16 -7.65
C ASN A 177 -13.04 -7.10 -6.62
N GLY A 178 -13.57 -5.98 -7.10
CA GLY A 178 -14.07 -4.88 -6.27
C GLY A 178 -13.02 -3.87 -5.77
N VAL A 179 -11.71 -4.18 -5.83
CA VAL A 179 -10.61 -3.26 -5.49
C VAL A 179 -10.39 -2.29 -6.64
N GLU A 180 -10.37 -0.98 -6.34
CA GLU A 180 -10.12 0.06 -7.35
C GLU A 180 -8.62 0.19 -7.64
N VAL A 181 -8.26 0.22 -8.92
CA VAL A 181 -6.88 0.36 -9.39
C VAL A 181 -6.76 1.71 -10.08
N LEU A 182 -5.91 2.58 -9.55
CA LEU A 182 -5.80 3.97 -9.99
C LEU A 182 -4.42 4.57 -9.66
N TRP A 183 -4.23 5.87 -9.95
CA TRP A 183 -2.99 6.63 -9.72
C TRP A 183 -3.20 7.79 -8.72
N PRO A 184 -2.13 8.39 -8.16
CA PRO A 184 -2.24 9.34 -7.04
C PRO A 184 -3.16 10.54 -7.28
N LYS A 185 -3.18 11.09 -8.51
CA LYS A 185 -4.10 12.20 -8.83
C LYS A 185 -5.57 11.75 -8.79
N LYS A 186 -5.88 10.56 -9.30
CA LYS A 186 -7.24 10.03 -9.30
C LYS A 186 -7.66 9.54 -7.91
N LEU A 187 -6.74 8.99 -7.12
CA LEU A 187 -6.94 8.71 -5.69
C LEU A 187 -7.44 9.93 -4.95
N ALA A 188 -6.73 11.06 -5.12
CA ALA A 188 -7.09 12.30 -4.45
C ALA A 188 -8.46 12.83 -4.89
N GLY A 189 -8.77 12.76 -6.18
CA GLY A 189 -10.10 13.09 -6.70
C GLY A 189 -11.18 12.19 -6.09
N ARG A 190 -10.97 10.87 -6.07
CA ARG A 190 -11.90 9.88 -5.50
C ARG A 190 -12.23 10.18 -4.04
N LEU A 191 -11.22 10.49 -3.23
CA LEU A 191 -11.43 10.81 -1.81
C LEU A 191 -12.16 12.15 -1.61
N LYS A 192 -11.87 13.15 -2.44
CA LYS A 192 -12.62 14.43 -2.43
C LYS A 192 -14.07 14.29 -2.86
N GLU A 193 -14.34 13.45 -3.85
CA GLU A 193 -15.70 13.10 -4.30
C GLU A 193 -16.49 12.32 -3.24
N SER A 194 -15.80 11.76 -2.24
CA SER A 194 -16.35 10.92 -1.17
C SER A 194 -16.80 11.70 0.08
N ALA A 195 -17.08 13.00 -0.10
CA ALA A 195 -17.44 13.94 0.97
C ALA A 195 -18.90 13.82 1.46
N ALA A 196 -19.76 13.06 0.78
CA ALA A 196 -21.14 12.81 1.21
C ALA A 196 -21.24 11.50 2.02
N GLY A 197 -21.92 11.55 3.16
CA GLY A 197 -22.20 10.38 3.99
C GLY A 197 -22.42 10.76 5.46
N GLN A 198 -22.48 9.76 6.33
CA GLN A 198 -22.86 9.91 7.75
C GLN A 198 -21.78 9.42 8.72
N VAL A 199 -20.62 8.98 8.21
CA VAL A 199 -19.53 8.54 9.08
C VAL A 199 -18.98 9.75 9.83
N ASP A 200 -18.94 9.66 11.17
CA ASP A 200 -18.15 10.56 12.00
C ASP A 200 -16.66 10.29 11.71
N VAL A 201 -16.08 11.15 10.88
CA VAL A 201 -14.72 10.98 10.36
C VAL A 201 -13.69 11.02 11.49
N ALA A 202 -13.88 11.90 12.48
CA ALA A 202 -12.95 12.07 13.58
C ALA A 202 -12.98 10.84 14.50
N ALA A 203 -14.17 10.45 14.97
CA ALA A 203 -14.33 9.30 15.85
C ALA A 203 -13.87 7.99 15.17
N MET A 204 -14.17 7.82 13.88
CA MET A 204 -13.74 6.65 13.12
C MET A 204 -12.22 6.61 12.93
N ALA A 205 -11.59 7.75 12.64
CA ALA A 205 -10.13 7.81 12.55
C ALA A 205 -9.46 7.48 13.89
N GLU A 206 -9.99 7.96 15.01
CA GLU A 206 -9.49 7.64 16.35
C GLU A 206 -9.65 6.14 16.68
N LEU A 207 -10.81 5.55 16.39
CA LEU A 207 -11.06 4.12 16.56
C LEU A 207 -10.04 3.28 15.78
N LEU A 208 -9.83 3.60 14.50
CA LEU A 208 -8.87 2.90 13.65
C LEU A 208 -7.44 3.10 14.14
N ALA A 209 -7.06 4.30 14.57
CA ALA A 209 -5.72 4.59 15.09
C ALA A 209 -5.43 3.85 16.42
N ALA A 210 -6.43 3.71 17.29
CA ALA A 210 -6.30 2.97 18.54
C ALA A 210 -6.09 1.46 18.29
N ARG A 211 -6.82 0.92 17.30
CA ARG A 211 -6.76 -0.50 16.95
C ARG A 211 -5.53 -0.86 16.12
N PHE A 212 -5.23 -0.07 15.09
CA PHE A 212 -4.08 -0.22 14.22
C PHE A 212 -3.04 0.85 14.58
N ARG A 213 -2.16 0.51 15.53
CA ARG A 213 -1.16 1.46 16.03
C ARG A 213 -0.14 1.83 14.95
N ALA A 214 0.44 3.02 15.07
CA ALA A 214 1.57 3.44 14.25
C ALA A 214 2.71 2.41 14.31
N ALA A 215 3.38 2.21 13.17
CA ALA A 215 4.55 1.35 13.13
C ALA A 215 5.79 1.96 13.79
#